data_AF-X0YDQ1-F1
#
_entry.id   AF-X0YDQ1-F1
#
_cell.length_a   1.000
_cell.length_b   1.000
_cell.length_c   1.000
_cell.angle_alpha   90.00
_cell.angle_beta   90.00
_cell.angle_gamma   90.00
#
_symmetry.space_group_name_H-M   'P 1'
#
loop_
_entity.id
_entity.type
_entity.pdbx_description
1 polymer ?
#
loop_
_entity_poly.entity_id
_entity_poly.type
_entity_poly.pdbx_seq_one_letter_code
_entity_poly.pdbx_strand_id
1 'polypeptide(L)' 'MSYWSHNSELLDEVTIKALPEEWRNKVESDEIDLDDVPEDIWDKAMLEGTQDYWGTQIDEAEFKHEEEKT' A
#
# COMPACT_ATOMS: atom_id res chain seq x y z
N MET A 1 15.16 4.14 -11.57
CA MET A 1 14.24 3.05 -11.20
C MET A 1 13.68 3.40 -9.83
N SER A 2 12.37 3.25 -9.61
CA SER A 2 11.72 3.56 -8.33
C SER A 2 11.82 2.38 -7.37
N TYR A 3 11.55 2.60 -6.08
CA TYR A 3 11.42 1.52 -5.10
C TYR A 3 10.34 0.52 -5.52
N TRP A 4 9.20 1.03 -6.00
CA TRP A 4 8.05 0.23 -6.42
C TRP A 4 8.31 -0.62 -7.67
N SER A 5 9.20 -0.20 -8.58
CA SER A 5 9.56 -1.07 -9.72
C SER A 5 10.32 -2.33 -9.33
N HIS A 6 10.85 -2.41 -8.10
CA HIS A 6 11.51 -3.59 -7.54
C HIS A 6 10.60 -4.35 -6.56
N ASN A 7 9.48 -3.76 -6.16
CA ASN A 7 8.57 -4.29 -5.14
C ASN A 7 7.11 -4.09 -5.61
N SER A 8 6.81 -4.53 -6.83
CA SER A 8 5.48 -4.33 -7.43
C SER A 8 4.39 -5.08 -6.66
N GLU A 9 4.67 -6.31 -6.20
CA GLU A 9 3.74 -7.09 -5.39
C GLU A 9 3.37 -6.36 -4.08
N LEU A 10 4.36 -5.73 -3.43
CA LEU A 10 4.12 -4.93 -2.24
C LEU A 10 3.33 -3.65 -2.56
N LEU A 11 3.59 -3.03 -3.71
CA LEU A 11 2.80 -1.88 -4.17
C LEU A 11 1.33 -2.26 -4.32
N ASP A 12 1.05 -3.41 -4.93
CA ASP A 12 -0.31 -3.90 -5.13
C ASP A 12 -0.99 -4.17 -3.77
N GLU A 13 -0.29 -4.81 -2.84
CA GLU A 13 -0.81 -5.06 -1.49
C GLU A 13 -1.19 -3.77 -0.73
N VAL A 14 -0.30 -2.75 -0.73
CA VAL A 14 -0.58 -1.49 -0.03
C VAL A 14 -1.68 -0.69 -0.73
N THR A 15 -1.76 -0.79 -2.06
CA THR A 15 -2.81 -0.16 -2.85
C THR A 15 -4.17 -0.81 -2.60
N ILE A 16 -4.24 -2.15 -2.59
CA ILE A 16 -5.47 -2.91 -2.31
C ILE A 16 -6.01 -2.57 -0.92
N LYS A 17 -5.14 -2.50 0.10
CA LYS A 17 -5.56 -2.13 1.47
C LYS A 17 -6.16 -0.72 1.56
N ALA A 18 -5.70 0.20 0.72
CA ALA A 18 -6.18 1.58 0.66
C ALA A 18 -7.36 1.79 -0.30
N LEU A 19 -7.79 0.75 -1.04
CA LEU A 19 -8.97 0.85 -1.89
C LEU A 19 -10.24 1.08 -1.05
N PRO A 20 -11.23 1.82 -1.59
CA PRO A 20 -12.56 1.87 -0.99
C PRO A 20 -13.15 0.46 -0.84
N GLU A 21 -13.90 0.22 0.24
CA GLU A 21 -14.41 -1.11 0.62
C GLU A 21 -15.12 -1.84 -0.52
N GLU A 22 -15.90 -1.14 -1.35
CA GLU A 22 -16.58 -1.73 -2.51
C GLU A 22 -15.59 -2.34 -3.52
N TRP A 23 -14.50 -1.64 -3.83
CA TRP A 23 -13.51 -2.09 -4.81
C TRP A 23 -12.55 -3.10 -4.19
N ARG A 24 -12.13 -2.87 -2.94
CA ARG A 24 -11.30 -3.80 -2.20
C ARG A 24 -11.95 -5.18 -2.12
N ASN A 25 -13.23 -5.25 -1.76
CA ASN A 25 -13.94 -6.53 -1.66
C ASN A 25 -14.02 -7.26 -3.00
N LYS A 26 -14.20 -6.54 -4.12
CA LYS A 26 -14.25 -7.14 -5.46
C LYS A 26 -12.89 -7.69 -5.90
N VAL A 27 -11.82 -6.96 -5.61
CA VAL A 27 -10.44 -7.41 -5.89
C VAL A 27 -10.08 -8.59 -4.99
N GLU A 28 -10.37 -8.52 -3.68
CA GLU A 28 -10.12 -9.61 -2.72
C GLU A 28 -10.95 -10.87 -3.00
N SER A 29 -12.10 -10.74 -3.66
CA SER A 29 -12.95 -11.87 -4.07
C SER A 29 -12.62 -12.43 -5.45
N ASP A 30 -11.56 -11.94 -6.11
CA ASP A 30 -11.21 -12.25 -7.50
C ASP A 30 -12.37 -12.00 -8.49
N GLU A 31 -13.27 -11.05 -8.18
CA GLU A 31 -14.37 -10.67 -9.10
C GLU A 31 -13.86 -9.76 -10.22
N ILE A 32 -12.87 -8.94 -9.92
CA ILE A 32 -12.17 -8.04 -10.84
C ILE A 32 -10.67 -8.09 -10.56
N ASP A 33 -9.86 -7.79 -11.57
CA ASP A 33 -8.42 -7.58 -11.36
C ASP A 33 -8.15 -6.16 -10.85
N LEU A 34 -6.98 -5.94 -10.23
CA LEU A 34 -6.59 -4.61 -9.76
C LEU A 34 -6.51 -3.59 -10.92
N ASP A 35 -6.14 -4.06 -12.11
CA ASP A 35 -6.07 -3.26 -13.35
C ASP A 35 -7.46 -2.85 -13.89
N ASP A 36 -8.54 -3.49 -13.43
CA ASP A 36 -9.92 -3.14 -13.80
C ASP A 36 -10.50 -2.02 -12.90
N VAL A 37 -9.78 -1.63 -11.84
CA VAL A 37 -10.18 -0.52 -10.97
C VAL A 37 -10.02 0.81 -11.74
N PRO A 38 -10.99 1.72 -11.68
CA PRO A 38 -10.87 3.04 -12.28
C PRO A 38 -9.59 3.76 -11.86
N GLU A 39 -8.87 4.33 -12.83
CA GLU A 39 -7.54 4.93 -12.65
C GLU A 39 -7.52 6.02 -11.57
N ASP A 40 -8.58 6.81 -11.45
CA ASP A 40 -8.72 7.85 -10.42
C ASP A 40 -8.84 7.29 -8.99
N ILE A 41 -9.47 6.13 -8.85
CA ILE A 41 -9.59 5.40 -7.58
C ILE A 41 -8.25 4.71 -7.27
N TRP A 42 -7.66 4.08 -8.27
CA TRP A 42 -6.38 3.39 -8.15
C TRP A 42 -5.24 4.34 -7.78
N ASP A 43 -5.09 5.47 -8.48
CA ASP A 43 -4.07 6.49 -8.18
C ASP A 43 -4.19 7.02 -6.75
N LYS A 44 -5.43 7.25 -6.31
CA LYS A 44 -5.70 7.73 -4.95
C LYS A 44 -5.34 6.69 -3.91
N ALA A 45 -5.76 5.44 -4.11
CA ALA A 45 -5.43 4.33 -3.21
C ALA A 45 -3.93 4.07 -3.16
N MET A 46 -3.24 4.13 -4.31
CA MET A 46 -1.79 4.00 -4.39
C MET A 46 -1.11 5.10 -3.59
N LEU A 47 -1.53 6.36 -3.76
CA LEU A 47 -0.95 7.48 -3.00
C LEU A 47 -1.15 7.31 -1.48
N GLU A 48 -2.35 6.93 -1.05
CA GLU A 48 -2.68 6.75 0.36
C GLU A 48 -1.94 5.55 0.97
N GLY A 49 -1.99 4.38 0.32
CA GLY A 49 -1.32 3.17 0.79
C GLY A 49 0.20 3.31 0.83
N THR A 50 0.80 4.03 -0.13
CA THR A 50 2.24 4.29 -0.11
C THR A 50 2.64 5.27 0.99
N GLN A 51 1.82 6.28 1.31
CA GLN A 51 2.07 7.20 2.43
C GLN A 51 1.99 6.47 3.78
N ASP A 52 0.97 5.63 3.96
CA ASP A 52 0.79 4.83 5.18
C ASP A 52 1.93 3.84 5.41
N TYR A 53 2.36 3.14 4.34
CA TYR A 53 3.49 2.23 4.38
C TYR A 53 4.77 2.92 4.86
N TRP A 54 5.12 4.07 4.27
CA TRP A 54 6.33 4.80 4.66
C TRP A 54 6.22 5.40 6.06
N GLY A 55 5.03 5.85 6.48
CA GLY A 55 4.78 6.27 7.86
C GLY A 55 5.09 5.15 8.85
N THR A 56 4.54 3.95 8.60
CA THR A 56 4.77 2.77 9.44
C THR A 56 6.27 2.39 9.49
N GLN A 57 6.98 2.45 8.37
CA GLN A 57 8.42 2.14 8.33
C GLN A 57 9.26 3.15 9.12
N ILE A 58 8.86 4.42 9.15
CA ILE A 58 9.52 5.46 9.97
C ILE A 58 9.27 5.17 11.44
N ASP A 59 8.03 4.92 11.84
CA ASP A 59 7.66 4.62 13.24
C ASP A 59 8.40 3.37 13.76
N GLU A 60 8.49 2.30 12.96
CA GLU A 60 9.25 1.09 13.31
C GLU A 60 10.75 1.36 13.46
N ALA A 61 11.31 2.24 12.64
CA ALA A 61 12.73 2.60 12.72
C ALA A 61 13.03 3.44 13.97
N GLU A 62 12.15 4.37 14.32
CA GLU A 62 12.26 5.17 15.54
C GLU A 62 12.18 4.28 16.80
N PHE A 63 11.23 3.36 16.84
CA PHE A 63 11.07 2.42 17.96
C PHE A 63 12.32 1.54 18.18
N LYS A 64 12.88 0.95 17.11
CA LYS A 64 14.10 0.11 17.20
C LYS A 64 15.31 0.91 17.71
N HIS A 65 15.45 2.16 17.29
CA HIS A 65 16.54 3.02 17.72
C HIS A 65 16.41 3.45 19.19
N GLU A 66 15.20 3.55 19.74
CA GLU A 66 14.98 3.73 21.17
C GLU A 66 15.33 2.48 21.98
N GLU A 67 14.96 1.28 21.50
CA GLU A 67 15.33 0.01 22.16
C GLU A 67 16.85 -0.18 22.22
N GLU A 68 17.59 0.12 21.16
CA GLU A 68 19.06 -0.02 21.12
C GLU A 68 19.81 0.96 22.05
N LYS A 69 19.15 2.03 22.50
CA LYS A 69 19.74 3.01 23.44
C LYS A 69 19.53 2.66 24.92
N THR A 70 18.77 1.61 25.22
CA THR A 70 18.39 1.20 26.59
C THR A 70 19.22 0.01 27.06
#